data_AF-A0A432PVU0-F1
#
_entry.id   AF-A0A432PVU0-F1
#
_cell.length_a   1.000
_cell.length_b   1.000
_cell.length_c   1.000
_cell.angle_alpha   90.00
_cell.angle_beta   90.00
_cell.angle_gamma   90.00
#
_symmetry.space_group_name_H-M   'P 1'
#
loop_
_entity.id
_entity.type
_entity.pdbx_description
1 polymer ?
#
loop_
_entity_poly.entity_id
_entity_poly.type
_entity_poly.pdbx_seq_one_letter_code
_entity_poly.pdbx_strand_id
1 'polypeptide(L)'
;SLGVEEEEKAYRGEFQVELDLYVEDSEKLLSIKEKTDEVQKRKSAQKPVSNENLKEFIPENYKIPKVAPGPQEDMSRLPIIRETSTEIGFINGEKVSFDEALKEAVKLLKEAKRPTLIVGPLVLWAWNEEAKKKGEIIRKLKEKYPNLNIHLLPDYKPKNKRVDLSREVDPPNPHLSILHGKHDLTIMIGVHCYRTDFIIRMLRKHTDTKIITLCTLYGHPDADVSLAGVNAEKLYKFYETA
;
A
#
# COMPACT_ATOMS: atom_id res chain seq x y z
N SER A 1 6.15 -34.15 -0.87
CA SER A 1 5.28 -33.12 -0.26
C SER A 1 5.94 -32.79 1.06
N LEU A 2 6.50 -31.58 1.17
CA LEU A 2 7.01 -31.08 2.44
C LEU A 2 5.79 -30.87 3.36
N GLY A 3 5.93 -31.18 4.65
CA GLY A 3 4.83 -30.97 5.59
C GLY A 3 4.46 -29.48 5.63
N VAL A 4 3.20 -29.15 5.93
CA VAL A 4 2.69 -27.76 5.99
C VAL A 4 3.60 -26.85 6.83
N GLU A 5 4.21 -27.37 7.91
CA GLU A 5 5.21 -26.64 8.72
C GLU A 5 6.56 -26.40 8.03
N GLU A 6 7.00 -27.30 7.16
CA GLU A 6 8.24 -27.15 6.39
C GLU A 6 8.05 -26.17 5.23
N GLU A 7 6.87 -26.16 4.60
CA GLU A 7 6.50 -25.13 3.63
C GLU A 7 6.42 -23.76 4.30
N GLU A 8 5.79 -23.62 5.48
CA GLU A 8 5.78 -22.36 6.23
C GLU A 8 7.19 -21.89 6.65
N LYS A 9 8.09 -22.80 7.02
CA LYS A 9 9.48 -22.47 7.37
C LYS A 9 10.29 -22.02 6.16
N ALA A 10 10.13 -22.69 5.02
CA ALA A 10 10.73 -22.26 3.75
C ALA A 10 10.20 -20.89 3.34
N TYR A 11 8.89 -20.67 3.47
CA TYR A 11 8.23 -19.40 3.18
C TYR A 11 8.73 -18.26 4.08
N ARG A 12 8.87 -18.52 5.40
CA ARG A 12 9.46 -17.55 6.34
C ARG A 12 10.93 -17.29 6.03
N GLY A 13 11.70 -18.31 5.62
CA GLY A 13 13.10 -18.18 5.23
C GLY A 13 13.26 -17.31 3.99
N GLU A 14 12.52 -17.59 2.92
CA GLU A 14 12.54 -16.78 1.69
C GLU A 14 12.05 -15.35 1.93
N PHE A 15 10.97 -15.18 2.70
CA PHE A 15 10.44 -13.88 3.04
C PHE A 15 11.43 -13.05 3.88
N GLN A 16 12.13 -13.70 4.80
CA GLN A 16 13.18 -13.06 5.60
C GLN A 16 14.35 -12.64 4.71
N VAL A 17 14.79 -13.49 3.77
CA VAL A 17 15.85 -13.14 2.81
C VAL A 17 15.45 -11.98 1.91
N GLU A 18 14.23 -11.96 1.37
CA GLU A 18 13.76 -10.82 0.57
C GLU A 18 13.64 -9.54 1.39
N LEU A 19 13.19 -9.63 2.65
CA LEU A 19 13.12 -8.49 3.56
C LEU A 19 14.52 -7.99 3.92
N ASP A 20 15.47 -8.89 4.15
CA ASP A 20 16.86 -8.56 4.48
C ASP A 20 17.57 -7.91 3.28
N LEU A 21 17.37 -8.42 2.05
CA LEU A 21 17.84 -7.77 0.83
C LEU A 21 17.25 -6.36 0.67
N TYR A 22 15.96 -6.19 1.00
CA TYR A 22 15.31 -4.88 1.00
C TYR A 22 15.88 -3.93 2.05
N VAL A 23 16.20 -4.44 3.24
CA VAL A 23 16.84 -3.67 4.31
C VAL A 23 18.24 -3.26 3.87
N GLU A 24 19.04 -4.16 3.30
CA GLU A 24 20.37 -3.86 2.79
C GLU A 24 20.35 -2.83 1.66
N ASP A 25 19.44 -2.96 0.68
CA ASP A 25 19.27 -1.98 -0.38
C ASP A 25 18.82 -0.62 0.18
N SER A 26 17.95 -0.64 1.18
CA SER A 26 17.53 0.57 1.90
C SER A 26 18.69 1.22 2.65
N GLU A 27 19.54 0.44 3.32
CA GLU A 27 20.70 0.93 4.07
C GLU A 27 21.79 1.49 3.16
N LYS A 28 22.06 0.83 2.03
CA LYS A 28 22.96 1.35 0.98
C LYS A 28 22.48 2.70 0.47
N LEU A 29 21.18 2.84 0.18
CA LEU A 29 20.59 4.10 -0.26
C LEU A 29 20.64 5.19 0.82
N LEU A 30 20.47 4.83 2.10
CA LEU A 30 20.59 5.77 3.23
C LEU A 30 22.03 6.24 3.47
N SER A 31 23.02 5.36 3.31
CA SER A 31 24.44 5.68 3.47
C SER A 31 24.96 6.68 2.42
N ILE A 32 24.37 6.67 1.22
CA ILE A 32 24.63 7.65 0.16
C ILE A 32 24.12 9.04 0.57
N LYS A 33 23.07 9.09 1.41
CA LYS A 33 22.39 10.32 1.82
C LYS A 33 23.07 11.02 3.00
N GLU A 34 23.76 10.27 3.86
CA GLU A 34 24.57 10.86 4.95
C GLU A 34 25.71 11.75 4.43
N LYS A 35 26.09 11.63 3.16
CA LYS A 35 27.07 12.52 2.52
C LYS A 35 26.49 13.85 2.04
N THR A 36 25.18 14.11 2.16
CA THR A 36 24.55 15.26 1.48
C THR A 36 23.48 16.03 2.24
N ASP A 37 23.31 15.91 3.57
CA ASP A 37 22.29 16.72 4.26
C ASP A 37 22.84 17.56 5.42
N GLU A 38 22.81 18.88 5.22
CA GLU A 38 22.68 19.88 6.28
C GLU A 38 21.41 19.61 7.10
N VAL A 39 21.55 19.72 8.41
CA VAL A 39 20.56 19.33 9.42
C VAL A 39 19.35 20.27 9.42
N GLN A 40 18.24 19.85 8.80
CA GLN A 40 16.93 20.47 9.07
C GLN A 40 16.34 19.94 10.40
N LYS A 41 16.13 20.87 11.34
CA LYS A 41 15.56 20.63 12.68
C LYS A 41 14.19 19.92 12.61
N ARG A 42 14.12 18.69 13.13
CA ARG A 42 12.87 17.93 13.37
C ARG A 42 11.95 18.70 14.32
N LYS A 43 10.86 19.27 13.79
CA LYS A 43 9.76 19.79 14.61
C LYS A 43 9.08 18.61 15.34
N SER A 44 8.68 18.83 16.59
CA SER A 44 8.03 17.84 17.46
C SER A 44 6.85 17.17 16.75
N ALA A 45 6.98 15.88 16.44
CA ALA A 45 5.93 15.11 15.78
C ALA A 45 4.72 14.99 16.73
N GLN A 46 3.59 15.60 16.35
CA GLN A 46 2.30 15.35 17.00
C GLN A 46 1.87 13.89 16.72
N LYS A 47 1.16 13.27 17.67
CA LYS A 47 0.62 11.92 17.47
C LYS A 47 -0.30 11.94 16.23
N PRO A 48 -0.21 10.94 15.35
CA PRO A 48 -1.06 10.88 14.17
C PRO A 48 -2.51 10.62 14.55
N VAL A 49 -3.41 11.28 13.84
CA VAL A 49 -4.86 11.18 14.02
C VAL A 49 -5.41 10.28 12.93
N SER A 50 -6.12 9.21 13.30
CA SER A 50 -6.75 8.31 12.33
C SER A 50 -7.87 9.02 11.57
N ASN A 51 -8.00 8.72 10.29
CA ASN A 51 -9.12 9.14 9.46
C ASN A 51 -10.44 8.59 10.01
N GLU A 52 -11.40 9.48 10.27
CA GLU A 52 -12.66 9.14 10.91
C GLU A 52 -13.48 8.13 10.10
N ASN A 53 -13.42 8.24 8.78
CA ASN A 53 -14.10 7.36 7.84
C ASN A 53 -13.51 5.94 7.80
N LEU A 54 -12.33 5.74 8.40
CA LEU A 54 -11.64 4.45 8.45
C LEU A 54 -11.54 3.89 9.87
N LYS A 55 -12.01 4.63 10.90
CA LYS A 55 -11.90 4.22 12.31
C LYS A 55 -12.54 2.86 12.58
N GLU A 56 -13.65 2.54 11.92
CA GLU A 56 -14.36 1.26 12.08
C GLU A 56 -13.57 0.05 11.54
N PHE A 57 -12.61 0.27 10.64
CA PHE A 57 -11.74 -0.79 10.11
C PHE A 57 -10.44 -0.93 10.92
N ILE A 58 -10.19 -0.05 11.88
CA ILE A 58 -9.03 -0.14 12.78
C ILE A 58 -9.39 -1.12 13.90
N PRO A 59 -8.65 -2.23 14.08
CA PRO A 59 -8.90 -3.15 15.18
C PRO A 59 -8.76 -2.47 16.54
N GLU A 60 -9.62 -2.82 17.50
CA GLU A 60 -9.65 -2.20 18.84
C GLU A 60 -8.29 -2.29 19.58
N ASN A 61 -7.53 -3.35 19.33
CA ASN A 61 -6.21 -3.60 19.89
C ASN A 61 -5.05 -2.96 19.09
N TYR A 62 -5.34 -2.16 18.05
CA TYR A 62 -4.31 -1.51 17.25
C TYR A 62 -3.63 -0.36 18.01
N LYS A 63 -2.30 -0.41 18.12
CA LYS A 63 -1.50 0.65 18.74
C LYS A 63 -1.14 1.74 17.72
N ILE A 64 -1.76 2.91 17.87
CA ILE A 64 -1.44 4.10 17.05
C ILE A 64 0.06 4.42 17.16
N PRO A 65 0.77 4.57 16.03
CA PRO A 65 2.21 4.85 16.04
C PRO A 65 2.48 6.24 16.64
N LYS A 66 3.68 6.42 17.20
CA LYS A 66 4.08 7.71 17.78
C LYS A 66 4.26 8.81 16.73
N VAL A 67 4.52 8.43 15.48
CA VAL A 67 4.76 9.31 14.33
C VAL A 67 4.14 8.65 13.11
N ALA A 68 3.32 9.38 12.32
CA ALA A 68 2.84 8.87 11.03
C ALA A 68 3.94 8.97 9.97
N PRO A 69 4.09 7.95 9.11
CA PRO A 69 4.89 8.09 7.92
C PRO A 69 4.15 9.04 6.96
N GLY A 70 4.80 10.16 6.62
CA GLY A 70 4.27 11.17 5.69
C GLY A 70 4.85 11.01 4.28
N PRO A 71 4.35 11.77 3.29
CA PRO A 71 4.84 11.71 1.90
C PRO A 71 6.34 11.96 1.74
N GLN A 72 6.96 12.64 2.70
CA GLN A 72 8.40 12.91 2.74
C GLN A 72 9.25 11.63 2.77
N GLU A 73 8.71 10.53 3.33
CA GLU A 73 9.38 9.23 3.33
C GLU A 73 9.36 8.59 1.94
N ASP A 74 8.32 8.85 1.14
CA ASP A 74 8.18 8.39 -0.26
C ASP A 74 9.23 9.07 -1.16
N MET A 75 9.53 10.35 -0.90
CA MET A 75 10.52 11.12 -1.68
C MET A 75 11.97 10.77 -1.38
N SER A 76 12.24 10.03 -0.31
CA SER A 76 13.61 9.76 0.15
C SER A 76 14.36 8.67 -0.62
N ARG A 77 13.70 8.01 -1.58
CA ARG A 77 14.22 6.83 -2.31
C ARG A 77 14.06 6.92 -3.84
N LEU A 78 13.89 8.14 -4.38
CA LEU A 78 13.54 8.44 -5.78
C LEU A 78 14.72 8.77 -6.76
N PRO A 79 15.90 8.11 -6.79
CA PRO A 79 16.84 8.46 -7.85
C PRO A 79 16.40 8.04 -9.27
N ILE A 80 15.36 7.21 -9.43
CA ILE A 80 15.19 6.42 -10.67
C ILE A 80 14.04 6.88 -11.60
N ILE A 81 13.04 7.64 -11.14
CA ILE A 81 11.87 7.94 -11.99
C ILE A 81 11.81 9.43 -12.33
N ARG A 82 12.25 9.77 -13.55
CA ARG A 82 12.30 11.14 -14.10
C ARG A 82 10.96 11.62 -14.66
N GLU A 83 9.99 10.75 -14.84
CA GLU A 83 8.72 11.07 -15.50
C GLU A 83 7.55 10.96 -14.52
N THR A 84 7.11 12.11 -14.01
CA THR A 84 5.99 12.24 -13.04
C THR A 84 4.69 12.65 -13.76
N SER A 85 4.43 12.06 -14.93
CA SER A 85 3.17 12.37 -15.61
C SER A 85 2.01 11.82 -14.80
N THR A 86 1.06 12.67 -14.45
CA THR A 86 -0.13 12.28 -13.69
C THR A 86 -1.24 11.73 -14.58
N GLU A 87 -1.12 11.88 -15.91
CA GLU A 87 -2.16 11.53 -16.89
C GLU A 87 -1.91 10.18 -17.58
N ILE A 88 -1.10 9.34 -16.96
CA ILE A 88 -0.76 8.01 -17.47
C ILE A 88 -1.30 6.92 -16.56
N GLY A 89 -1.40 5.72 -17.12
CA GLY A 89 -1.54 4.49 -16.39
C GLY A 89 -0.74 3.37 -17.06
N PHE A 90 -0.83 2.18 -16.48
CA PHE A 90 -0.21 0.97 -17.00
C PHE A 90 -1.24 -0.15 -17.00
N ILE A 91 -1.25 -0.95 -18.06
CA ILE A 91 -2.01 -2.21 -18.13
C ILE A 91 -1.02 -3.31 -18.52
N ASN A 92 -0.80 -4.28 -17.63
CA ASN A 92 0.18 -5.36 -17.81
C ASN A 92 1.59 -4.85 -18.24
N GLY A 93 2.02 -3.71 -17.68
CA GLY A 93 3.31 -3.08 -18.00
C GLY A 93 3.30 -2.13 -19.21
N GLU A 94 2.25 -2.14 -20.05
CA GLU A 94 2.14 -1.21 -21.18
C GLU A 94 1.63 0.15 -20.71
N LYS A 95 2.33 1.22 -21.09
CA LYS A 95 1.95 2.60 -20.75
C LYS A 95 0.75 3.03 -21.60
N VAL A 96 -0.33 3.40 -20.93
CA VAL A 96 -1.60 3.85 -21.53
C VAL A 96 -2.03 5.19 -20.95
N SER A 97 -3.13 5.75 -21.46
CA SER A 97 -3.75 6.94 -20.86
C SER A 97 -4.34 6.63 -19.49
N PHE A 98 -4.41 7.63 -18.60
CA PHE A 98 -5.08 7.50 -17.29
C PHE A 98 -6.50 6.96 -17.44
N ASP A 99 -7.27 7.48 -18.41
CA ASP A 99 -8.67 7.11 -18.61
C ASP A 99 -8.85 5.68 -19.11
N GLU A 100 -7.89 5.16 -19.85
CA GLU A 100 -7.90 3.76 -20.29
C GLU A 100 -7.59 2.81 -19.13
N ALA A 101 -6.53 3.08 -18.36
CA ALA A 101 -6.24 2.33 -17.14
C ALA A 101 -7.38 2.41 -16.12
N LEU A 102 -8.04 3.57 -16.01
CA LEU A 102 -9.21 3.76 -15.16
C LEU A 102 -10.36 2.82 -15.54
N LYS A 103 -10.68 2.73 -16.83
CA LYS A 103 -11.75 1.85 -17.33
C LYS A 103 -11.44 0.39 -17.03
N GLU A 104 -10.20 -0.04 -17.25
CA GLU A 104 -9.80 -1.43 -16.97
C GLU A 104 -9.81 -1.72 -15.46
N ALA A 105 -9.32 -0.81 -14.62
CA ALA A 105 -9.37 -0.95 -13.18
C ALA A 105 -10.82 -1.08 -12.66
N VAL A 106 -11.73 -0.26 -13.18
CA VAL A 106 -13.16 -0.32 -12.84
C VAL A 106 -13.80 -1.63 -13.31
N LYS A 107 -13.48 -2.07 -14.53
CA LYS A 107 -13.98 -3.34 -15.07
C LYS A 107 -13.58 -4.51 -14.17
N LEU A 108 -12.31 -4.58 -13.79
CA LEU A 108 -11.80 -5.61 -12.88
C LEU A 108 -12.51 -5.56 -11.52
N LEU A 109 -12.74 -4.37 -10.94
CA LEU A 109 -13.49 -4.23 -9.69
C LEU A 109 -14.92 -4.76 -9.81
N LYS A 110 -15.62 -4.49 -10.92
CA LYS A 110 -16.99 -4.97 -11.16
C LYS A 110 -17.07 -6.49 -11.35
N GLU A 111 -16.04 -7.09 -11.94
CA GLU A 111 -15.97 -8.54 -12.18
C GLU A 111 -15.52 -9.34 -10.93
N ALA A 112 -14.86 -8.67 -9.98
CA ALA A 112 -14.33 -9.30 -8.77
C ALA A 112 -15.43 -9.75 -7.81
N LYS A 113 -15.31 -11.00 -7.34
CA LYS A 113 -16.21 -11.61 -6.36
C LYS A 113 -15.78 -11.28 -4.93
N ARG A 114 -14.47 -11.22 -4.66
CA ARG A 114 -13.89 -10.98 -3.33
C ARG A 114 -12.78 -9.92 -3.40
N PRO A 115 -13.10 -8.69 -3.87
CA PRO A 115 -12.12 -7.63 -3.96
C PRO A 115 -11.65 -7.21 -2.56
N THR A 116 -10.36 -6.92 -2.44
CA THR A 116 -9.73 -6.43 -1.21
C THR A 116 -9.01 -5.11 -1.48
N LEU A 117 -9.38 -4.09 -0.73
CA LEU A 117 -8.76 -2.78 -0.76
C LEU A 117 -7.78 -2.62 0.40
N ILE A 118 -6.50 -2.48 0.07
CA ILE A 118 -5.44 -2.14 1.01
C ILE A 118 -5.31 -0.61 1.08
N VAL A 119 -5.48 -0.08 2.28
CA VAL A 119 -5.39 1.36 2.56
C VAL A 119 -4.13 1.65 3.35
N GLY A 120 -3.18 2.32 2.70
CA GLY A 120 -1.92 2.70 3.30
C GLY A 120 -1.98 3.94 4.21
N PRO A 121 -0.85 4.30 4.83
CA PRO A 121 -0.78 5.33 5.84
C PRO A 121 -0.97 6.73 5.28
N LEU A 122 -0.74 6.93 3.97
CA LEU A 122 -0.98 8.22 3.30
C LEU A 122 -2.47 8.61 3.31
N VAL A 123 -3.38 7.67 3.56
CA VAL A 123 -4.81 7.95 3.70
C VAL A 123 -5.27 7.71 5.14
N LEU A 124 -4.74 6.66 5.79
CA LEU A 124 -5.15 6.28 7.14
C LEU A 124 -4.94 7.40 8.18
N TRP A 125 -3.87 8.18 8.10
CA TRP A 125 -3.49 9.13 9.15
C TRP A 125 -4.01 10.57 8.98
N ALA A 126 -4.97 10.80 8.06
CA ALA A 126 -5.68 12.08 7.89
C ALA A 126 -4.81 13.35 8.04
N TRP A 127 -3.57 13.28 7.58
CA TRP A 127 -2.50 14.27 7.85
C TRP A 127 -2.72 15.59 7.10
N ASN A 128 -3.63 15.58 6.13
CA ASN A 128 -4.11 16.74 5.40
C ASN A 128 -5.57 16.52 4.94
N GLU A 129 -6.16 17.55 4.34
CA GLU A 129 -7.53 17.50 3.78
C GLU A 129 -7.66 16.49 2.64
N GLU A 130 -6.61 16.25 1.87
CA GLU A 130 -6.64 15.26 0.79
C GLU A 130 -6.81 13.84 1.33
N ALA A 131 -6.05 13.47 2.38
CA ALA A 131 -6.15 12.18 3.04
C ALA A 131 -7.54 11.96 3.64
N LYS A 132 -8.14 13.01 4.25
CA LYS A 132 -9.51 12.97 4.75
C LYS A 132 -10.51 12.64 3.63
N LYS A 133 -10.48 13.42 2.55
CA LYS A 133 -11.32 13.20 1.36
C LYS A 133 -11.15 11.81 0.76
N LYS A 134 -9.90 11.32 0.65
CA LYS A 134 -9.64 9.95 0.18
C LYS A 134 -10.30 8.90 1.08
N GLY A 135 -10.26 9.08 2.40
CA GLY A 135 -10.97 8.20 3.35
C GLY A 135 -12.50 8.23 3.19
N GLU A 136 -13.10 9.41 2.97
CA GLU A 136 -14.54 9.52 2.66
C GLU A 136 -14.91 8.74 1.40
N ILE A 137 -14.09 8.84 0.34
CA ILE A 137 -14.34 8.12 -0.92
C ILE A 137 -14.19 6.61 -0.72
N ILE A 138 -13.22 6.16 0.07
CA ILE A 138 -13.05 4.74 0.42
C ILE A 138 -14.28 4.21 1.16
N ARG A 139 -14.83 4.99 2.11
CA ARG A 139 -16.07 4.62 2.80
C ARG A 139 -17.23 4.49 1.81
N LYS A 140 -17.41 5.45 0.90
CA LYS A 140 -18.42 5.39 -0.16
C LYS A 140 -18.23 4.17 -1.08
N LEU A 141 -16.99 3.82 -1.42
CA LEU A 141 -16.67 2.61 -2.18
C LEU A 141 -17.12 1.35 -1.44
N LYS A 142 -16.87 1.24 -0.12
CA LYS A 142 -17.34 0.12 0.70
C LYS A 142 -18.86 0.03 0.80
N GLU A 143 -19.53 1.17 0.92
CA GLU A 143 -21.00 1.24 0.91
C GLU A 143 -21.57 0.78 -0.44
N LYS A 144 -20.92 1.14 -1.55
CA LYS A 144 -21.29 0.74 -2.92
C LYS A 144 -20.97 -0.72 -3.24
N TYR A 145 -19.90 -1.26 -2.67
CA TYR A 145 -19.44 -2.64 -2.85
C TYR A 145 -19.39 -3.38 -1.50
N PRO A 146 -20.51 -3.95 -1.03
CA PRO A 146 -20.55 -4.62 0.27
C PRO A 146 -19.55 -5.79 0.39
N ASN A 147 -19.22 -6.45 -0.72
CA ASN A 147 -18.24 -7.53 -0.81
C ASN A 147 -16.77 -7.05 -0.82
N LEU A 148 -16.52 -5.73 -0.85
CA LEU A 148 -15.17 -5.16 -0.77
C LEU A 148 -14.60 -5.29 0.64
N ASN A 149 -13.55 -6.07 0.80
CA ASN A 149 -12.82 -6.13 2.07
C ASN A 149 -11.89 -4.93 2.19
N ILE A 150 -11.71 -4.41 3.40
CA ILE A 150 -10.75 -3.32 3.66
C ILE A 150 -9.67 -3.84 4.59
N HIS A 151 -8.43 -3.80 4.11
CA HIS A 151 -7.24 -4.07 4.89
C HIS A 151 -6.48 -2.77 5.12
N LEU A 152 -6.15 -2.48 6.37
CA LEU A 152 -5.39 -1.29 6.71
C LEU A 152 -3.90 -1.63 6.78
N LEU A 153 -3.10 -0.72 6.26
CA LEU A 153 -1.65 -0.82 6.22
C LEU A 153 -1.05 0.40 6.95
N PRO A 154 -0.87 0.31 8.27
CA PRO A 154 -0.78 1.49 9.12
C PRO A 154 0.63 2.02 9.36
N ASP A 155 1.67 1.18 9.34
CA ASP A 155 3.09 1.57 9.40
C ASP A 155 3.95 0.50 8.69
N TYR A 156 5.07 0.91 8.12
CA TYR A 156 6.02 0.04 7.40
C TYR A 156 7.24 -0.33 8.22
N LYS A 157 7.43 0.29 9.40
CA LYS A 157 8.52 -0.08 10.30
C LYS A 157 8.10 -1.17 11.28
N PRO A 158 8.79 -2.32 11.33
CA PRO A 158 8.72 -3.24 12.46
C PRO A 158 9.20 -2.52 13.72
N LYS A 159 8.28 -2.13 14.60
CA LYS A 159 8.64 -1.42 15.84
C LYS A 159 8.61 -2.27 17.10
N ASN A 160 8.42 -3.60 17.04
CA ASN A 160 8.52 -4.45 18.25
C ASN A 160 9.11 -5.84 17.96
N LYS A 161 10.10 -6.24 18.78
CA LYS A 161 10.81 -7.54 18.75
C LYS A 161 10.08 -8.71 19.46
N ARG A 162 8.85 -8.50 19.95
CA ARG A 162 8.09 -9.51 20.73
C ARG A 162 6.59 -9.32 20.51
N VAL A 163 5.99 -10.02 19.55
CA VAL A 163 4.54 -10.04 19.33
C VAL A 163 4.11 -11.48 18.99
N ASP A 164 3.02 -11.94 19.60
CA ASP A 164 2.38 -13.22 19.29
C ASP A 164 1.61 -13.08 17.97
N LEU A 165 2.15 -13.71 16.93
CA LEU A 165 1.75 -13.59 15.53
C LEU A 165 0.39 -14.24 15.21
N SER A 166 -0.23 -14.91 16.18
CA SER A 166 -1.45 -15.69 15.96
C SER A 166 -2.75 -14.98 16.37
N ARG A 167 -2.67 -13.86 17.12
CA ARG A 167 -3.85 -13.36 17.86
C ARG A 167 -4.07 -11.87 17.98
N GLU A 168 -3.18 -11.01 17.53
CA GLU A 168 -3.42 -9.57 17.59
C GLU A 168 -3.06 -8.96 16.23
N VAL A 169 -3.93 -8.07 15.77
CA VAL A 169 -3.68 -6.98 14.81
C VAL A 169 -2.43 -7.09 13.96
N ASP A 170 -2.56 -6.89 12.66
CA ASP A 170 -1.40 -6.84 11.75
C ASP A 170 -0.56 -5.54 11.97
N PRO A 171 0.46 -5.55 12.86
CA PRO A 171 1.76 -4.99 12.49
C PRO A 171 2.90 -5.90 13.01
N PRO A 172 3.94 -6.23 12.22
CA PRO A 172 4.54 -5.41 11.17
C PRO A 172 4.76 -6.16 9.83
N ASN A 173 4.06 -7.28 9.61
CA ASN A 173 4.17 -8.09 8.40
C ASN A 173 2.83 -8.14 7.65
N PRO A 174 2.41 -7.00 7.06
CA PRO A 174 1.15 -6.87 6.33
C PRO A 174 0.99 -7.87 5.17
N HIS A 175 2.08 -8.53 4.78
CA HIS A 175 2.10 -9.57 3.77
C HIS A 175 1.29 -10.79 4.19
N LEU A 176 1.19 -11.14 5.47
CA LEU A 176 0.52 -12.39 5.83
C LEU A 176 -0.99 -12.31 5.60
N SER A 177 -1.67 -11.23 6.03
CA SER A 177 -3.12 -11.10 5.78
C SER A 177 -3.45 -10.91 4.29
N ILE A 178 -2.56 -10.24 3.55
CA ILE A 178 -2.64 -10.02 2.10
C ILE A 178 -2.25 -11.28 1.30
N LEU A 179 -1.48 -12.22 1.85
CA LEU A 179 -1.07 -13.43 1.12
C LEU A 179 -1.94 -14.64 1.46
N HIS A 180 -2.47 -14.70 2.68
CA HIS A 180 -3.39 -15.76 3.10
C HIS A 180 -4.86 -15.41 2.82
N GLY A 181 -5.15 -14.17 2.44
CA GLY A 181 -6.47 -13.75 1.99
C GLY A 181 -6.85 -14.46 0.70
N LYS A 182 -8.07 -15.02 0.64
CA LYS A 182 -8.63 -15.55 -0.61
C LYS A 182 -9.27 -14.42 -1.40
N HIS A 183 -8.49 -13.52 -1.96
CA HIS A 183 -8.99 -12.43 -2.81
C HIS A 183 -8.64 -12.68 -4.28
N ASP A 184 -9.61 -12.44 -5.15
CA ASP A 184 -9.45 -12.49 -6.61
C ASP A 184 -8.99 -11.15 -7.19
N LEU A 185 -9.17 -10.06 -6.45
CA LEU A 185 -8.68 -8.73 -6.78
C LEU A 185 -8.14 -8.02 -5.55
N THR A 186 -6.97 -7.40 -5.70
CA THR A 186 -6.31 -6.58 -4.69
C THR A 186 -6.11 -5.17 -5.22
N ILE A 187 -6.63 -4.17 -4.53
CA ILE A 187 -6.53 -2.75 -4.86
C ILE A 187 -5.68 -2.07 -3.79
N MET A 188 -4.73 -1.22 -4.18
CA MET A 188 -3.92 -0.45 -3.22
C MET A 188 -4.14 1.05 -3.37
N ILE A 189 -4.46 1.72 -2.26
CA ILE A 189 -4.66 3.18 -2.17
C ILE A 189 -3.86 3.75 -1.00
N GLY A 190 -3.10 4.82 -1.24
CA GLY A 190 -2.37 5.51 -0.16
C GLY A 190 -1.20 4.71 0.42
N VAL A 191 -0.71 3.72 -0.32
CA VAL A 191 0.49 2.95 0.01
C VAL A 191 1.71 3.71 -0.55
N HIS A 192 2.82 3.75 0.19
CA HIS A 192 4.06 4.36 -0.32
C HIS A 192 4.59 3.53 -1.47
N CYS A 193 5.19 4.18 -2.46
CA CYS A 193 5.49 3.53 -3.73
C CYS A 193 6.47 2.37 -3.56
N TYR A 194 7.51 2.54 -2.75
CA TYR A 194 8.46 1.46 -2.43
C TYR A 194 7.80 0.24 -1.77
N ARG A 195 6.73 0.45 -1.00
CA ARG A 195 5.98 -0.63 -0.37
C ARG A 195 5.03 -1.27 -1.34
N THR A 196 4.38 -0.48 -2.18
CA THR A 196 3.53 -0.96 -3.27
C THR A 196 4.30 -1.96 -4.13
N ASP A 197 5.52 -1.61 -4.57
CA ASP A 197 6.36 -2.51 -5.36
C ASP A 197 6.68 -3.83 -4.62
N PHE A 198 6.97 -3.75 -3.32
CA PHE A 198 7.20 -4.95 -2.51
C PHE A 198 5.94 -5.82 -2.40
N ILE A 199 4.77 -5.22 -2.15
CA ILE A 199 3.50 -5.94 -2.07
C ILE A 199 3.16 -6.59 -3.42
N ILE A 200 3.40 -5.91 -4.55
CA ILE A 200 3.20 -6.48 -5.89
C ILE A 200 4.04 -7.74 -6.06
N ARG A 201 5.34 -7.69 -5.73
CA ARG A 201 6.24 -8.86 -5.85
C ARG A 201 5.73 -10.05 -5.03
N MET A 202 5.36 -9.79 -3.78
CA MET A 202 4.81 -10.80 -2.88
C MET A 202 3.51 -11.40 -3.43
N LEU A 203 2.55 -10.56 -3.83
CA LEU A 203 1.27 -11.01 -4.37
C LEU A 203 1.46 -11.87 -5.62
N ARG A 204 2.32 -11.44 -6.55
CA ARG A 204 2.59 -12.19 -7.79
C ARG A 204 3.29 -13.51 -7.56
N LYS A 205 4.18 -13.59 -6.56
CA LYS A 205 4.93 -14.82 -6.24
C LYS A 205 4.05 -15.89 -5.60
N HIS A 206 3.01 -15.49 -4.87
CA HIS A 206 2.34 -16.38 -3.93
C HIS A 206 0.82 -16.45 -4.05
N THR A 207 0.20 -15.59 -4.85
CA THR A 207 -1.24 -15.56 -5.06
C THR A 207 -1.56 -15.36 -6.53
N ASP A 208 -2.79 -15.68 -6.94
CA ASP A 208 -3.31 -15.45 -8.29
C ASP A 208 -4.19 -14.19 -8.37
N THR A 209 -4.20 -13.35 -7.33
CA THR A 209 -5.00 -12.13 -7.30
C THR A 209 -4.58 -11.19 -8.42
N LYS A 210 -5.57 -10.56 -9.06
CA LYS A 210 -5.31 -9.37 -9.88
C LYS A 210 -4.91 -8.20 -8.99
N ILE A 211 -4.03 -7.34 -9.48
CA ILE A 211 -3.44 -6.24 -8.71
C ILE A 211 -3.72 -4.91 -9.40
N ILE A 212 -4.43 -4.03 -8.69
CA ILE A 212 -4.68 -2.65 -9.10
C ILE A 212 -3.95 -1.70 -8.14
N THR A 213 -3.23 -0.72 -8.67
CA THR A 213 -2.60 0.32 -7.84
C THR A 213 -3.08 1.72 -8.20
N LEU A 214 -3.65 2.43 -7.23
CA LEU A 214 -4.03 3.83 -7.36
C LEU A 214 -2.95 4.70 -6.70
N CYS A 215 -1.84 4.88 -7.40
CA CYS A 215 -0.63 5.51 -6.87
C CYS A 215 -0.77 7.04 -6.89
N THR A 216 -0.32 7.72 -5.84
CA THR A 216 -0.33 9.20 -5.78
C THR A 216 0.81 9.82 -6.61
N LEU A 217 1.84 9.05 -6.96
CA LEU A 217 3.02 9.52 -7.69
C LEU A 217 3.06 8.97 -9.11
N TYR A 218 3.92 7.99 -9.39
CA TYR A 218 4.36 7.63 -10.74
C TYR A 218 3.66 6.40 -11.35
N GLY A 219 2.93 5.62 -10.55
CA GLY A 219 2.32 4.36 -10.99
C GLY A 219 3.28 3.16 -10.96
N HIS A 220 2.75 1.93 -11.02
CA HIS A 220 3.49 0.69 -10.85
C HIS A 220 3.28 -0.23 -12.05
N PRO A 221 4.21 -0.26 -13.02
CA PRO A 221 4.07 -1.08 -14.24
C PRO A 221 3.97 -2.59 -13.97
N ASP A 222 4.49 -3.06 -12.83
CA ASP A 222 4.47 -4.47 -12.46
C ASP A 222 3.09 -4.99 -11.99
N ALA A 223 2.13 -4.09 -11.77
CA ALA A 223 0.74 -4.43 -11.47
C ALA A 223 -0.06 -4.78 -12.74
N ASP A 224 -1.17 -5.53 -12.60
CA ASP A 224 -2.06 -5.79 -13.75
C ASP A 224 -2.65 -4.48 -14.28
N VAL A 225 -3.03 -3.57 -13.38
CA VAL A 225 -3.43 -2.20 -13.74
C VAL A 225 -2.87 -1.20 -12.73
N SER A 226 -2.31 -0.10 -13.21
CA SER A 226 -1.86 0.99 -12.36
C SER A 226 -2.28 2.34 -12.88
N LEU A 227 -2.68 3.23 -11.98
CA LEU A 227 -2.93 4.64 -12.25
C LEU A 227 -1.90 5.50 -11.52
N ALA A 228 -1.30 6.46 -12.24
CA ALA A 228 -0.39 7.44 -11.68
C ALA A 228 -1.14 8.70 -11.20
N GLY A 229 -0.53 9.48 -10.30
CA GLY A 229 -1.02 10.80 -9.91
C GLY A 229 -2.43 10.82 -9.29
N VAL A 230 -2.86 9.75 -8.62
CA VAL A 230 -4.22 9.64 -8.05
C VAL A 230 -4.36 10.53 -6.81
N ASN A 231 -4.88 11.74 -7.04
CA ASN A 231 -5.36 12.66 -6.01
C ASN A 231 -6.82 12.32 -5.61
N ALA A 232 -7.40 13.11 -4.71
CA ALA A 232 -8.78 12.90 -4.27
C ALA A 232 -9.82 13.00 -5.41
N GLU A 233 -9.62 13.92 -6.37
CA GLU A 233 -10.54 14.10 -7.51
C GLU A 233 -10.51 12.89 -8.46
N LYS A 234 -9.32 12.38 -8.77
CA LYS A 234 -9.14 11.17 -9.58
C LYS A 234 -9.67 9.92 -8.89
N LEU A 235 -9.49 9.82 -7.57
CA LEU A 235 -10.10 8.74 -6.80
C LEU A 235 -11.63 8.84 -6.81
N TYR A 236 -12.18 10.06 -6.76
CA TYR A 236 -13.61 10.27 -6.88
C TYR A 236 -14.12 9.87 -8.28
N LYS A 237 -13.39 10.20 -9.35
CA LYS A 237 -13.67 9.73 -10.71
C LYS A 237 -13.69 8.19 -10.81
N PHE A 238 -12.76 7.51 -10.12
CA PHE A 238 -12.77 6.05 -9.99
C PHE A 238 -14.05 5.55 -9.30
N TYR A 239 -14.44 6.16 -8.17
CA TYR A 239 -15.68 5.82 -7.46
C TYR A 239 -16.95 6.04 -8.31
N GLU A 240 -17.02 7.14 -9.06
CA GLU A 240 -18.17 7.45 -9.93
C GLU A 240 -18.29 6.48 -11.11
N THR A 241 -17.15 6.05 -11.67
CA THR A 241 -17.10 5.16 -12.82
C THR A 241 -17.30 3.69 -12.43
N ALA A 242 -16.81 3.31 -11.24
CA ALA A 242 -17.13 2.04 -10.58
C ALA A 242 -18.64 1.87 -10.41
#